data_AF-A0A6C0JL06-F1
#
_entry.id   AF-A0A6C0JL06-F1
#
_cell.length_a   1.000
_cell.length_b   1.000
_cell.length_c   1.000
_cell.angle_alpha   90.00
_cell.angle_beta   90.00
_cell.angle_gamma   90.00
#
_symmetry.space_group_name_H-M   'P 1'
#
loop_
_entity.id
_entity.type
_entity.pdbx_description
1 polymer ?
#
loop_
_entity_poly.entity_id
_entity_poly.type
_entity_poly.pdbx_seq_one_letter_code
_entity_poly.pdbx_strand_id
1 'polypeptide(L)'
;MISSYRLGDLVVLSLNEEEKNEILLQYPDSIGSKYIRMKKDSDNNIDIITKIVLEHIEENIDLLPKDIDDSTLIHLRLGDVVRGNEWHEKMKRPVHPTYLQKIIPKNNDKIYVIGKCFFAKTSSTNYDECISASNKYLDNVLNTFNAEYIDTGNADIDLCCAVKAKVFIQGRGHFSKLILEIRKKMNLKCIETSCTD
;
A
#
# COMPACT_ATOMS: atom_id res chain seq x y z
N MET A 1 -13.46 8.44 7.71
CA MET A 1 -14.01 7.66 6.58
C MET A 1 -12.89 6.75 6.10
N ILE A 2 -13.00 5.43 6.32
CA ILE A 2 -11.92 4.48 6.02
C ILE A 2 -12.01 4.14 4.53
N SER A 3 -11.36 4.94 3.68
CA SER A 3 -11.38 4.75 2.23
C SER A 3 -10.06 4.13 1.77
N SER A 4 -9.99 2.80 1.83
CA SER A 4 -9.21 2.04 0.87
C SER A 4 -10.04 0.82 0.49
N TYR A 5 -10.60 0.84 -0.73
CA TYR A 5 -11.14 -0.37 -1.29
C TYR A 5 -9.98 -1.35 -1.55
N ARG A 6 -10.29 -2.64 -1.64
CA ARG A 6 -9.29 -3.72 -1.64
C ARG A 6 -8.57 -3.85 -2.99
N LEU A 7 -7.95 -2.77 -3.51
CA LEU A 7 -7.33 -2.71 -4.84
C LEU A 7 -6.31 -3.85 -5.08
N GLY A 8 -5.48 -4.13 -4.07
CA GLY A 8 -4.55 -5.25 -4.14
C GLY A 8 -5.26 -6.59 -4.36
N ASP A 9 -6.38 -6.82 -3.67
CA ASP A 9 -7.16 -8.05 -3.83
C ASP A 9 -7.89 -8.08 -5.17
N LEU A 10 -8.42 -6.93 -5.63
CA LEU A 10 -9.04 -6.77 -6.95
C LEU A 10 -8.13 -7.23 -8.09
N VAL A 11 -6.87 -6.82 -8.07
CA VAL A 11 -5.94 -7.09 -9.17
C VAL A 11 -5.22 -8.44 -8.99
N VAL A 12 -4.89 -8.83 -7.76
CA VAL A 12 -4.06 -10.03 -7.48
C VAL A 12 -4.90 -11.29 -7.29
N LEU A 13 -6.07 -11.19 -6.64
CA LEU A 13 -6.91 -12.34 -6.33
C LEU A 13 -8.17 -12.46 -7.19
N SER A 14 -8.53 -11.40 -7.92
CA SER A 14 -9.80 -11.26 -8.63
C SER A 14 -11.00 -11.33 -7.70
N LEU A 15 -11.49 -10.17 -7.25
CA LEU A 15 -12.71 -10.08 -6.44
C LEU A 15 -13.94 -10.59 -7.19
N ASN A 16 -14.99 -10.96 -6.44
CA ASN A 16 -16.26 -11.36 -7.04
C ASN A 16 -17.04 -10.15 -7.60
N GLU A 17 -18.10 -10.40 -8.37
CA GLU A 17 -18.89 -9.34 -9.01
C GLU A 17 -19.59 -8.41 -8.02
N GLU A 18 -20.01 -8.90 -6.86
CA GLU A 18 -20.63 -8.07 -5.81
C GLU A 18 -19.62 -7.05 -5.27
N GLU A 19 -18.42 -7.51 -4.90
CA GLU A 19 -17.32 -6.66 -4.43
C GLU A 19 -16.87 -5.65 -5.51
N LYS A 20 -16.85 -6.04 -6.78
CA LYS A 20 -16.57 -5.11 -7.90
C LYS A 20 -17.65 -4.03 -8.03
N ASN A 21 -18.92 -4.41 -7.92
CA ASN A 21 -20.03 -3.46 -7.98
C ASN A 21 -20.00 -2.47 -6.80
N GLU A 22 -19.65 -2.93 -5.59
CA GLU A 22 -19.43 -2.05 -4.43
C GLU A 22 -18.36 -0.98 -4.74
N ILE A 23 -17.24 -1.38 -5.37
CA ILE A 23 -16.17 -0.45 -5.76
C ILE A 23 -16.65 0.57 -6.80
N LEU A 24 -17.34 0.10 -7.85
CA LEU A 24 -17.87 0.96 -8.91
C LEU A 24 -18.86 2.00 -8.39
N LEU A 25 -19.65 1.65 -7.36
CA LEU A 25 -20.63 2.54 -6.74
C LEU A 25 -19.99 3.52 -5.76
N GLN A 26 -19.09 3.05 -4.88
CA GLN A 26 -18.52 3.87 -3.81
C GLN A 26 -17.35 4.73 -4.29
N TYR A 27 -16.60 4.27 -5.28
CA TYR A 27 -15.36 4.90 -5.74
C TYR A 27 -15.33 4.97 -7.28
N PRO A 28 -16.31 5.63 -7.93
CA PRO A 28 -16.53 5.54 -9.38
C PRO A 28 -15.34 6.04 -10.23
N ASP A 29 -14.50 6.92 -9.68
CA ASP A 29 -13.36 7.52 -10.38
C ASP A 29 -12.00 6.98 -9.91
N SER A 30 -12.02 5.97 -9.03
CA SER A 30 -10.80 5.35 -8.51
C SER A 30 -10.06 4.53 -9.57
N ILE A 31 -8.78 4.27 -9.30
CA ILE A 31 -7.95 3.33 -10.05
C ILE A 31 -8.64 1.96 -10.18
N GLY A 32 -9.29 1.48 -9.11
CA GLY A 32 -10.02 0.21 -9.10
C GLY A 32 -11.23 0.21 -10.03
N SER A 33 -12.00 1.29 -10.04
CA SER A 33 -13.13 1.43 -10.96
C SER A 33 -12.68 1.52 -12.42
N LYS A 34 -11.61 2.28 -12.70
CA LYS A 34 -10.99 2.30 -14.03
C LYS A 34 -10.52 0.89 -14.43
N TYR A 35 -9.88 0.16 -13.52
CA TYR A 35 -9.41 -1.21 -13.75
C TYR A 35 -10.56 -2.17 -14.09
N ILE A 36 -11.64 -2.17 -13.30
CA ILE A 36 -12.82 -3.03 -13.55
C ILE A 36 -13.42 -2.75 -14.93
N ARG A 37 -13.55 -1.47 -15.33
CA ARG A 37 -14.14 -1.08 -16.61
C ARG A 37 -13.26 -1.44 -17.81
N MET A 38 -11.94 -1.38 -17.65
CA MET A 38 -10.98 -1.60 -18.74
C MET A 38 -10.58 -3.07 -18.92
N LYS A 39 -10.64 -3.87 -17.85
CA LYS A 39 -10.16 -5.25 -17.87
C LYS A 39 -11.04 -6.15 -18.75
N LYS A 40 -10.43 -6.81 -19.75
CA LYS A 40 -11.02 -7.93 -20.49
C LYS A 40 -10.37 -9.24 -20.04
N ASP A 41 -11.07 -10.36 -20.21
CA ASP A 41 -10.62 -11.68 -19.70
C ASP A 41 -9.21 -12.08 -20.16
N SER A 42 -8.83 -11.75 -21.40
CA SER A 42 -7.53 -12.10 -21.98
C SER A 42 -6.35 -11.26 -21.49
N ASP A 43 -6.61 -10.13 -20.81
CA ASP A 43 -5.56 -9.14 -20.58
C ASP A 43 -4.67 -9.50 -19.38
N ASN A 44 -3.41 -9.08 -19.44
CA ASN A 44 -2.51 -9.15 -18.29
C ASN A 44 -2.90 -8.11 -17.24
N ASN A 45 -3.22 -8.56 -16.02
CA ASN A 45 -3.66 -7.71 -14.91
C ASN A 45 -2.66 -6.59 -14.58
N ILE A 46 -1.36 -6.91 -14.57
CA ILE A 46 -0.30 -5.98 -14.19
C ILE A 46 -0.07 -4.94 -15.29
N ASP A 47 -0.22 -5.29 -16.56
CA ASP A 47 -0.06 -4.33 -17.66
C ASP A 47 -1.15 -3.26 -17.63
N ILE A 48 -2.41 -3.66 -17.45
CA ILE A 48 -3.54 -2.71 -17.38
C ILE A 48 -3.40 -1.80 -16.17
N ILE A 49 -3.19 -2.36 -14.98
CA ILE A 49 -3.12 -1.55 -13.77
C ILE A 49 -1.92 -0.59 -13.82
N THR A 50 -0.79 -1.01 -14.40
CA THR A 50 0.37 -0.13 -14.58
C THR A 50 0.01 1.06 -15.46
N LYS A 51 -0.68 0.84 -16.59
CA LYS A 51 -1.14 1.92 -17.46
C LYS A 51 -2.06 2.89 -16.72
N ILE A 52 -3.07 2.38 -16.00
CA ILE A 52 -4.02 3.21 -15.26
C ILE A 52 -3.31 4.03 -14.17
N VAL A 53 -2.37 3.43 -13.45
CA VAL A 53 -1.61 4.11 -12.39
C VAL A 53 -0.73 5.22 -12.98
N LEU A 54 -0.10 5.01 -14.12
CA LEU A 54 0.70 6.05 -14.80
C LEU A 54 -0.16 7.24 -15.23
N GLU A 55 -1.32 6.97 -15.86
CA GLU A 55 -2.28 8.03 -16.19
C GLU A 55 -2.74 8.77 -14.93
N HIS A 56 -3.00 8.05 -13.83
CA HIS A 56 -3.42 8.67 -12.58
C HIS A 56 -2.32 9.51 -11.91
N ILE A 57 -1.04 9.12 -12.05
CA ILE A 57 0.10 9.92 -11.60
C ILE A 57 0.16 11.24 -12.36
N GLU A 58 -0.02 11.21 -13.68
CA GLU A 58 -0.01 12.42 -14.51
C GLU A 58 -1.17 13.36 -14.16
N GLU A 59 -2.37 12.81 -13.95
CA GLU A 59 -3.57 13.54 -13.53
C GLU A 59 -3.43 14.20 -12.14
N ASN A 60 -2.60 13.64 -11.25
CA ASN A 60 -2.53 14.01 -9.83
C ASN A 60 -1.12 14.40 -9.36
N ILE A 61 -0.24 14.80 -10.27
CA ILE A 61 1.16 15.09 -9.93
C ILE A 61 1.29 16.15 -8.82
N ASP A 62 0.38 17.13 -8.78
CA ASP A 62 0.36 18.21 -7.79
C ASP A 62 0.02 17.73 -6.37
N LEU A 63 -0.53 16.52 -6.22
CA LEU A 63 -0.84 15.92 -4.92
C LEU A 63 0.34 15.11 -4.35
N LEU A 64 1.39 14.89 -5.14
CA LEU A 64 2.55 14.11 -4.72
C LEU A 64 3.62 15.02 -4.08
N PRO A 65 4.39 14.51 -3.10
CA PRO A 65 5.54 15.25 -2.60
C PRO A 65 6.53 15.56 -3.74
N LYS A 66 7.03 16.80 -3.80
CA LYS A 66 7.88 17.27 -4.92
C LYS A 66 9.18 16.49 -5.09
N ASP A 67 9.70 15.92 -4.01
CA ASP A 67 10.94 15.15 -3.95
C ASP A 67 10.69 13.63 -3.89
N ILE A 68 9.46 13.17 -4.19
CA ILE A 68 9.12 11.74 -4.15
C ILE A 68 10.04 10.91 -5.05
N ASP A 69 10.42 11.43 -6.22
CA ASP A 69 11.28 10.73 -7.19
C ASP A 69 12.71 10.48 -6.68
N ASP A 70 13.14 11.23 -5.66
CA ASP A 70 14.45 11.13 -5.01
C ASP A 70 14.37 10.56 -3.58
N SER A 71 13.29 9.83 -3.28
CA SER A 71 12.98 9.34 -1.93
C SER A 71 12.97 7.82 -1.78
N THR A 72 13.11 7.36 -0.54
CA THR A 72 12.76 5.99 -0.15
C THR A 72 11.36 6.00 0.46
N LEU A 73 10.47 5.15 -0.03
CA LEU A 73 9.11 5.02 0.51
C LEU A 73 8.89 3.65 1.14
N ILE A 74 8.43 3.65 2.38
CA ILE A 74 8.11 2.45 3.16
C ILE A 74 6.59 2.31 3.24
N HIS A 75 6.07 1.15 2.85
CA HIS A 75 4.67 0.83 3.09
C HIS A 75 4.49 0.00 4.37
N LEU A 76 3.64 0.48 5.27
CA LEU A 76 3.28 -0.20 6.51
C LEU A 76 1.87 -0.78 6.40
N ARG A 77 1.73 -2.04 6.83
CA ARG A 77 0.41 -2.65 7.03
C ARG A 77 -0.05 -2.37 8.46
N LEU A 78 -1.08 -1.55 8.60
CA LEU A 78 -1.66 -1.11 9.88
C LEU A 78 -3.10 -1.61 10.05
N GLY A 79 -3.63 -1.51 11.27
CA GLY A 79 -4.99 -1.92 11.63
C GLY A 79 -5.04 -3.33 12.22
N ASP A 80 -5.94 -4.16 11.70
CA ASP A 80 -6.25 -5.51 12.18
C ASP A 80 -5.00 -6.37 12.38
N VAL A 81 -4.05 -6.32 11.46
CA VAL A 81 -2.85 -7.18 11.53
C VAL A 81 -1.90 -6.88 12.69
N VAL A 82 -1.97 -5.71 13.31
CA VAL A 82 -0.94 -5.28 14.30
C VAL A 82 -1.15 -5.97 15.65
N ARG A 83 -2.40 -6.02 16.12
CA ARG A 83 -2.81 -6.65 17.39
C ARG A 83 -4.02 -7.57 17.27
N GLY A 84 -4.42 -7.89 16.04
CA GLY A 84 -5.44 -8.88 15.79
C GLY A 84 -5.10 -10.26 16.33
N ASN A 85 -6.14 -10.97 16.73
CA ASN A 85 -6.08 -12.27 17.37
C ASN A 85 -6.24 -13.43 16.37
N GLU A 86 -6.76 -13.18 15.18
CA GLU A 86 -6.98 -14.18 14.16
C GLU A 86 -5.66 -14.64 13.53
N TRP A 87 -5.62 -15.92 13.13
CA TRP A 87 -4.40 -16.51 12.55
C TRP A 87 -3.95 -15.77 11.28
N HIS A 88 -4.91 -15.36 10.45
CA HIS A 88 -4.65 -14.68 9.18
C HIS A 88 -4.18 -13.22 9.36
N GLU A 89 -4.48 -12.60 10.50
CA GLU A 89 -3.97 -11.29 10.91
C GLU A 89 -2.52 -11.43 11.38
N LYS A 90 -2.26 -12.42 12.23
CA LYS A 90 -0.91 -12.71 12.77
C LYS A 90 0.10 -12.99 11.67
N MET A 91 -0.29 -13.74 10.63
CA MET A 91 0.58 -14.03 9.47
C MET A 91 0.93 -12.78 8.64
N LYS A 92 0.19 -11.69 8.79
CA LYS A 92 0.37 -10.44 8.02
C LYS A 92 0.90 -9.30 8.87
N ARG A 93 1.42 -9.60 10.07
CA ARG A 93 2.01 -8.61 10.98
C ARG A 93 3.08 -7.77 10.28
N PRO A 94 3.14 -6.47 10.58
CA PRO A 94 4.11 -5.60 9.95
C PRO A 94 5.53 -5.95 10.38
N VAL A 95 6.47 -5.68 9.48
CA VAL A 95 7.89 -5.99 9.65
C VAL A 95 8.47 -5.18 10.82
N HIS A 96 9.27 -5.80 11.68
CA HIS A 96 9.80 -5.08 12.84
C HIS A 96 10.77 -3.94 12.42
N PRO A 97 10.76 -2.75 13.06
CA PRO A 97 11.59 -1.61 12.63
C PRO A 97 13.10 -1.91 12.65
N THR A 98 13.57 -2.76 13.56
CA THR A 98 14.98 -3.18 13.60
C THR A 98 15.39 -4.02 12.39
N TYR A 99 14.47 -4.73 11.75
CA TYR A 99 14.73 -5.39 10.48
C TYR A 99 14.74 -4.37 9.34
N LEU A 100 13.79 -3.42 9.33
CA LEU A 100 13.77 -2.32 8.36
C LEU A 100 15.10 -1.55 8.36
N GLN A 101 15.70 -1.28 9.53
CA GLN A 101 17.03 -0.64 9.65
C GLN A 101 18.16 -1.40 8.96
N LYS A 102 18.05 -2.72 8.81
CA LYS A 102 19.08 -3.55 8.16
C LYS A 102 18.98 -3.50 6.65
N ILE A 103 17.76 -3.36 6.11
CA ILE A 103 17.49 -3.45 4.68
C ILE A 103 17.39 -2.08 4.00
N ILE A 104 17.01 -1.04 4.75
CA ILE A 104 16.90 0.31 4.20
C ILE A 104 18.30 0.82 3.82
N PRO A 105 18.48 1.33 2.60
CA PRO A 105 19.76 1.90 2.18
C PRO A 105 20.21 3.01 3.13
N LYS A 106 21.48 2.97 3.54
CA LYS A 106 22.10 4.07 4.30
C LYS A 106 22.53 5.18 3.34
N ASN A 107 21.56 5.90 2.80
CA ASN A 107 21.77 7.09 1.99
C ASN A 107 21.11 8.31 2.68
N ASN A 108 21.29 9.49 2.09
CA ASN A 108 20.68 10.72 2.59
C ASN A 108 19.33 11.01 1.91
N ASP A 109 18.73 10.01 1.26
CA ASP A 109 17.45 10.18 0.58
C ASP A 109 16.37 10.43 1.65
N LYS A 110 15.41 11.31 1.36
CA LYS A 110 14.26 11.52 2.24
C LYS A 110 13.47 10.21 2.36
N ILE A 111 12.99 9.90 3.56
CA ILE A 111 12.19 8.70 3.82
C ILE A 111 10.74 9.10 4.02
N TYR A 112 9.87 8.54 3.19
CA TYR A 112 8.43 8.63 3.33
C TYR A 112 7.85 7.33 3.85
N VAL A 113 6.75 7.43 4.60
CA VAL A 113 5.96 6.30 5.07
C VAL A 113 4.53 6.47 4.58
N ILE A 114 3.98 5.41 3.98
CA ILE A 114 2.54 5.28 3.72
C ILE A 114 1.99 4.07 4.50
N GLY A 115 0.71 4.11 4.80
CA GLY A 115 0.02 3.02 5.48
C GLY A 115 -1.15 3.55 6.26
N LYS A 116 -2.31 2.90 6.15
CA LYS A 116 -3.54 3.29 6.86
C LYS A 116 -4.08 2.09 7.62
N CYS A 117 -4.73 2.35 8.75
CA CYS A 117 -5.43 1.30 9.48
C CYS A 117 -6.52 0.71 8.60
N PHE A 118 -6.47 -0.61 8.42
CA PHE A 118 -7.48 -1.36 7.69
C PHE A 118 -8.02 -2.47 8.59
N PHE A 119 -9.32 -2.73 8.48
CA PHE A 119 -10.01 -3.80 9.21
C PHE A 119 -10.86 -4.60 8.23
N ALA A 120 -10.53 -5.88 8.04
CA ALA A 120 -11.33 -6.78 7.22
C ALA A 120 -12.71 -7.05 7.88
N LYS A 121 -13.71 -7.46 7.07
CA LYS A 121 -15.03 -7.88 7.61
C LYS A 121 -14.91 -9.02 8.64
N THR A 122 -13.90 -9.87 8.50
CA THR A 122 -13.61 -11.01 9.40
C THR A 122 -12.53 -10.69 10.44
N SER A 123 -12.18 -9.41 10.64
CA SER A 123 -11.14 -9.05 11.59
C SER A 123 -11.58 -9.23 13.03
N SER A 124 -10.59 -9.30 13.92
CA SER A 124 -10.80 -9.11 15.34
C SER A 124 -11.53 -7.80 15.62
N THR A 125 -12.37 -7.80 16.65
CA THR A 125 -13.19 -6.64 17.04
C THR A 125 -12.51 -5.73 18.08
N ASN A 126 -11.26 -6.02 18.45
CA ASN A 126 -10.44 -5.18 19.33
C ASN A 126 -9.87 -3.95 18.59
N TYR A 127 -10.77 -3.17 17.97
CA TYR A 127 -10.42 -2.05 17.10
C TYR A 127 -9.54 -1.01 17.80
N ASP A 128 -9.91 -0.57 19.00
CA ASP A 128 -9.16 0.46 19.74
C ASP A 128 -7.73 0.02 20.08
N GLU A 129 -7.56 -1.26 20.45
CA GLU A 129 -6.25 -1.84 20.71
C GLU A 129 -5.41 -1.89 19.43
N CYS A 130 -6.00 -2.34 18.32
CA CYS A 130 -5.34 -2.38 17.02
C CYS A 130 -4.96 -0.99 16.52
N ILE A 131 -5.83 0.00 16.66
CA ILE A 131 -5.56 1.40 16.29
C ILE A 131 -4.42 1.96 17.16
N SER A 132 -4.52 1.81 18.49
CA SER A 132 -3.50 2.29 19.42
C SER A 132 -2.12 1.69 19.12
N ALA A 133 -2.08 0.37 18.89
CA ALA A 133 -0.84 -0.32 18.54
C ALA A 133 -0.32 0.05 17.14
N SER A 134 -1.21 0.30 16.18
CA SER A 134 -0.83 0.77 14.84
C SER A 134 -0.19 2.15 14.88
N ASN A 135 -0.79 3.08 15.63
CA ASN A 135 -0.23 4.43 15.82
C ASN A 135 1.14 4.35 16.50
N LYS A 136 1.27 3.57 17.57
CA LYS A 136 2.56 3.35 18.24
C LYS A 136 3.62 2.76 17.30
N TYR A 137 3.22 1.83 16.44
CA TYR A 137 4.13 1.23 15.47
C TYR A 137 4.53 2.24 14.39
N LEU A 138 3.59 3.01 13.85
CA LEU A 138 3.85 4.09 12.91
C LEU A 138 4.81 5.11 13.50
N ASP A 139 4.54 5.63 14.70
CA ASP A 139 5.40 6.60 15.40
C ASP A 139 6.82 6.05 15.61
N ASN A 140 6.94 4.76 15.94
CA ASN A 140 8.24 4.13 16.09
C ASN A 140 9.01 4.11 14.77
N VAL A 141 8.36 3.78 13.64
CA VAL A 141 8.97 3.82 12.31
C VAL A 141 9.37 5.25 11.95
N LEU A 142 8.47 6.23 12.11
CA LEU A 142 8.74 7.64 11.79
C LEU A 142 9.95 8.16 12.57
N ASN A 143 9.99 7.95 13.88
CA ASN A 143 11.10 8.38 14.73
C ASN A 143 12.40 7.64 14.42
N THR A 144 12.33 6.34 14.15
CA THR A 144 13.51 5.50 13.87
C THR A 144 14.24 5.96 12.60
N PHE A 145 13.49 6.41 11.59
CA PHE A 145 14.03 6.76 10.28
C PHE A 145 14.05 8.26 10.00
N ASN A 146 13.65 9.10 10.97
CA ASN A 146 13.39 10.53 10.74
C ASN A 146 12.53 10.75 9.48
N ALA A 147 11.49 9.94 9.34
CA ALA A 147 10.67 9.85 8.14
C ALA A 147 9.44 10.75 8.23
N GLU A 148 8.88 11.10 7.08
CA GLU A 148 7.65 11.86 6.96
C GLU A 148 6.47 10.92 6.60
N TYR A 149 5.36 11.07 7.32
CA TYR A 149 4.14 10.31 7.03
C TYR A 149 3.33 11.00 5.94
N ILE A 150 3.02 10.27 4.87
CA ILE A 150 2.11 10.72 3.82
C ILE A 150 0.69 10.26 4.19
N ASP A 151 -0.10 11.18 4.76
CA ASP A 151 -1.52 10.95 5.00
C ASP A 151 -2.40 11.65 3.97
N THR A 152 -2.53 11.04 2.80
CA THR A 152 -3.34 11.59 1.71
C THR A 152 -4.85 11.43 1.92
N GLY A 153 -5.27 10.61 2.88
CA GLY A 153 -6.66 10.12 2.94
C GLY A 153 -7.13 9.29 1.74
N ASN A 154 -6.27 9.06 0.73
CA ASN A 154 -6.63 8.40 -0.54
C ASN A 154 -5.61 7.31 -0.94
N ALA A 155 -6.05 6.05 -0.97
CA ALA A 155 -5.19 4.92 -1.31
C ALA A 155 -4.65 4.95 -2.75
N ASP A 156 -5.33 5.61 -3.68
CA ASP A 156 -4.86 5.76 -5.06
C ASP A 156 -3.65 6.70 -5.12
N ILE A 157 -3.65 7.77 -4.32
CA ILE A 157 -2.50 8.68 -4.19
C ILE A 157 -1.35 7.99 -3.46
N ASP A 158 -1.63 7.18 -2.43
CA ASP A 158 -0.60 6.38 -1.75
C ASP A 158 0.08 5.42 -2.73
N LEU A 159 -0.69 4.80 -3.65
CA LEU A 159 -0.16 3.96 -4.72
C LEU A 159 0.72 4.77 -5.69
N CYS A 160 0.28 5.97 -6.09
CA CYS A 160 1.06 6.86 -6.95
C CYS A 160 2.40 7.24 -6.32
N CYS A 161 2.41 7.65 -5.05
CA CYS A 161 3.64 7.92 -4.29
C CYS A 161 4.58 6.71 -4.30
N ALA A 162 4.04 5.53 -4.03
CA ALA A 162 4.82 4.31 -3.96
C ALA A 162 5.41 3.88 -5.32
N VAL A 163 4.72 4.14 -6.42
CA VAL A 163 5.23 3.89 -7.78
C VAL A 163 6.26 4.94 -8.20
N LYS A 164 6.10 6.21 -7.79
CA LYS A 164 7.03 7.30 -8.12
C LYS A 164 8.33 7.27 -7.32
N ALA A 165 8.32 6.76 -6.09
CA ALA A 165 9.50 6.72 -5.24
C ALA A 165 10.72 6.06 -5.89
N LYS A 166 11.93 6.58 -5.61
CA LYS A 166 13.21 6.00 -6.07
C LYS A 166 13.38 4.57 -5.60
N VAL A 167 13.13 4.34 -4.31
CA VAL A 167 13.21 3.03 -3.66
C VAL A 167 11.91 2.76 -2.94
N PHE A 168 11.32 1.58 -3.18
CA PHE A 168 10.17 1.11 -2.43
C PHE A 168 10.55 -0.02 -1.48
N ILE A 169 10.17 0.10 -0.21
CA ILE A 169 10.30 -0.96 0.80
C ILE A 169 8.94 -1.62 0.99
N GLN A 170 8.89 -2.91 0.69
CA GLN A 170 7.66 -3.68 0.66
C GLN A 170 7.13 -3.94 2.08
N GLY A 171 5.89 -3.53 2.34
CA GLY A 171 5.11 -3.99 3.48
C GLY A 171 4.45 -5.35 3.23
N ARG A 172 3.50 -5.72 4.11
CA ARG A 172 2.70 -6.95 3.96
C ARG A 172 1.39 -6.70 3.21
N GLY A 173 0.79 -7.77 2.69
CA GLY A 173 -0.54 -7.78 2.08
C GLY A 173 -0.57 -7.46 0.58
N HIS A 174 -1.73 -7.67 -0.04
CA HIS A 174 -1.84 -7.62 -1.49
C HIS A 174 -1.72 -6.22 -2.08
N PHE A 175 -2.02 -5.17 -1.32
CA PHE A 175 -1.74 -3.79 -1.78
C PHE A 175 -0.23 -3.56 -1.97
N SER A 176 0.59 -3.99 -1.00
CA SER A 176 2.05 -3.91 -1.13
C SER A 176 2.59 -4.82 -2.23
N LYS A 177 1.97 -5.99 -2.42
CA LYS A 177 2.32 -6.91 -3.51
C LYS A 177 2.00 -6.30 -4.87
N LEU A 178 0.86 -5.62 -5.02
CA LEU A 178 0.50 -4.91 -6.24
C LEU A 178 1.52 -3.82 -6.59
N ILE A 179 1.90 -2.98 -5.61
CA ILE A 179 2.96 -1.96 -5.81
C ILE A 179 4.24 -2.61 -6.34
N LEU A 180 4.66 -3.71 -5.71
CA LEU A 180 5.86 -4.44 -6.11
C LEU A 180 5.78 -4.94 -7.55
N GLU A 181 4.66 -5.56 -7.96
CA GLU A 181 4.50 -6.08 -9.32
C GLU A 181 4.49 -4.96 -10.38
N ILE A 182 3.82 -3.83 -10.11
CA ILE A 182 3.84 -2.64 -10.98
C ILE A 182 5.27 -2.12 -11.12
N ARG A 183 5.98 -1.94 -10.00
CA ARG A 183 7.35 -1.42 -10.02
C ARG A 183 8.31 -2.37 -10.73
N LYS A 184 8.18 -3.69 -10.55
CA LYS A 184 8.96 -4.70 -11.29
C LYS A 184 8.72 -4.61 -12.79
N LYS A 185 7.46 -4.45 -13.22
CA LYS A 185 7.10 -4.24 -14.63
C LYS A 185 7.77 -2.99 -15.21
N MET A 186 7.93 -1.95 -14.40
CA MET A 186 8.60 -0.70 -14.76
C MET A 186 10.13 -0.72 -14.56
N ASN A 187 10.70 -1.87 -14.15
CA ASN A 187 12.13 -2.00 -13.82
C ASN A 187 12.61 -1.01 -12.73
N LEU A 188 11.76 -0.71 -11.76
CA LEU A 188 12.04 0.18 -10.65
C LEU A 188 12.56 -0.57 -9.41
N LYS A 189 13.43 0.08 -8.63
CA LYS A 189 14.08 -0.52 -7.46
C LYS A 189 13.08 -0.79 -6.35
N CYS A 190 13.04 -2.04 -5.87
CA CYS A 190 12.25 -2.47 -4.73
C CYS A 190 13.09 -3.29 -3.77
N ILE A 191 12.75 -3.25 -2.48
CA ILE A 191 13.30 -4.11 -1.44
C ILE A 191 12.15 -4.93 -0.89
N GLU A 192 12.14 -6.22 -1.22
CA GLU A 192 11.14 -7.19 -0.75
C GLU A 192 11.44 -7.61 0.69
N THR A 193 10.40 -7.83 1.48
CA THR A 193 10.54 -8.28 2.87
C THR A 193 10.08 -9.74 3.00
N SER A 194 10.94 -10.62 3.50
CA SER A 194 10.66 -12.06 3.67
C SER A 194 9.53 -12.29 4.66
N CYS A 195 8.61 -13.22 4.41
CA CYS A 195 7.47 -13.56 5.29
C CYS A 195 7.86 -14.23 6.62
N THR A 196 9.14 -14.47 6.86
CA THR A 196 9.65 -15.29 7.96
C THR A 196 10.14 -14.50 9.17
N ASP A 197 10.17 -13.16 9.09
CA ASP A 197 10.73 -12.27 10.12
C ASP A 197 9.66 -11.37 10.75
#